data_AF-A0A7X2MJ58-F1
#
_entry.id   AF-A0A7X2MJ58-F1
#
_cell.length_a   1.000
_cell.length_b   1.000
_cell.length_c   1.000
_cell.angle_alpha   90.00
_cell.angle_beta   90.00
_cell.angle_gamma   90.00
#
_symmetry.space_group_name_H-M   'P 1'
#
loop_
_entity.id
_entity.type
_entity.pdbx_description
1 polymer ?
#
loop_
_entity_poly.entity_id
_entity_poly.type
_entity_poly.pdbx_seq_one_letter_code
_entity_poly.pdbx_strand_id
1 'polypeptide(L)'
;MISNDIILNASSFMLLFFLFLWGGCFFIFVYRNLGGAKVGKDSLLYFNYMFFKQDFLSNCALVFLVLGYMAAAIAEYRRVADNLLLISNLSGGFSFLLFALYGKYFHQGLTDDEKPFYFLKVFLTKSDLSFGSIFLWLSRLAYITWLIVFISN
;
A
#
# COMPACT_ATOMS: atom_id res chain seq x y z
N MET A 1 27.84 13.12 -1.63
CA MET A 1 27.66 14.00 -2.79
C MET A 1 26.16 14.22 -2.92
N ILE A 2 25.65 15.38 -2.50
CA ILE A 2 24.22 15.71 -2.71
C ILE A 2 24.07 15.78 -4.23
N SER A 3 23.19 14.96 -4.82
CA SER A 3 22.89 15.06 -6.24
C SER A 3 22.37 16.48 -6.49
N ASN A 4 22.88 17.18 -7.49
CA ASN A 4 22.36 18.50 -7.88
C ASN A 4 20.95 18.39 -8.52
N ASP A 5 20.41 17.17 -8.61
CA ASP A 5 19.05 16.90 -9.03
C ASP A 5 18.06 17.23 -7.90
N ILE A 6 17.52 18.43 -7.96
CA ILE A 6 16.49 18.94 -7.05
C ILE A 6 15.28 18.00 -7.01
N ILE A 7 14.91 17.39 -8.14
CA ILE A 7 13.74 16.51 -8.21
C ILE A 7 14.00 15.23 -7.41
N LEU A 8 15.17 14.62 -7.57
CA LEU A 8 15.57 13.44 -6.82
C LEU A 8 15.59 13.69 -5.31
N ASN A 9 16.16 14.83 -4.90
CA ASN A 9 16.24 15.18 -3.48
C ASN A 9 14.84 15.44 -2.89
N ALA A 10 13.99 16.18 -3.63
CA ALA A 10 12.62 16.47 -3.21
C ALA A 10 11.77 15.20 -3.13
N SER A 11 11.83 14.31 -4.13
CA SER A 11 11.08 13.05 -4.12
C SER A 11 11.56 12.11 -3.01
N SER A 12 12.86 12.04 -2.76
CA SER A 12 13.42 11.25 -1.65
C SER A 12 13.00 11.79 -0.28
N PHE A 13 12.97 13.12 -0.13
CA PHE A 13 12.46 13.75 1.09
C PHE A 13 10.96 13.51 1.27
N MET A 14 10.16 13.64 0.20
CA MET A 14 8.72 13.33 0.23
C MET A 14 8.45 11.88 0.60
N LEU A 15 9.22 10.93 0.06
CA LEU A 15 9.14 9.52 0.44
C LEU A 15 9.33 9.34 1.96
N LEU A 16 10.40 9.89 2.51
CA LEU A 16 10.68 9.80 3.95
C LEU A 16 9.59 10.45 4.79
N PHE A 17 9.09 11.61 4.35
CA PHE A 17 8.00 12.30 5.01
C PHE A 17 6.71 11.48 5.04
N PHE A 18 6.30 10.90 3.90
CA PHE A 18 5.11 10.06 3.84
C PHE A 18 5.26 8.74 4.62
N LEU A 19 6.45 8.12 4.60
CA LEU A 19 6.74 6.96 5.44
C LEU A 19 6.66 7.31 6.93
N PHE A 20 7.14 8.48 7.33
CA PHE A 20 7.04 8.95 8.72
C PHE A 20 5.57 9.16 9.12
N LEU A 21 4.77 9.81 8.28
CA LEU A 21 3.34 10.00 8.53
C LEU A 21 2.58 8.66 8.57
N TRP A 22 2.90 7.75 7.67
CA TRP A 22 2.36 6.40 7.65
C TRP A 22 2.71 5.63 8.93
N GLY A 23 3.98 5.71 9.37
CA GLY A 23 4.44 5.17 10.64
C GLY A 23 3.71 5.79 11.84
N GLY A 24 3.45 7.10 11.81
CA GLY A 24 2.62 7.79 12.80
C GLY A 24 1.20 7.20 12.87
N CYS A 25 0.56 6.96 11.72
CA CYS A 25 -0.73 6.28 11.67
C CYS A 25 -0.67 4.86 12.25
N PHE A 26 0.40 4.12 11.97
CA PHE A 26 0.63 2.79 12.56
C PHE A 26 0.75 2.85 14.08
N PHE A 27 1.55 3.78 14.64
CA PHE A 27 1.66 3.95 16.08
C PHE A 27 0.32 4.29 16.73
N ILE A 28 -0.43 5.23 16.15
CA ILE A 28 -1.77 5.58 16.65
C ILE A 28 -2.67 4.35 16.64
N PHE A 29 -2.65 3.54 15.57
CA PHE A 29 -3.42 2.29 15.49
C PHE A 29 -3.02 1.30 16.61
N VAL A 30 -1.72 1.08 16.83
CA VAL A 30 -1.24 0.14 17.86
C VAL A 30 -1.73 0.54 19.26
N TYR A 31 -1.56 1.81 19.64
CA TYR A 31 -1.95 2.25 20.98
C TYR A 31 -3.47 2.39 21.15
N ARG A 32 -4.18 2.86 20.11
CA ARG A 32 -5.62 3.12 20.18
C ARG A 32 -6.48 1.87 19.97
N ASN A 33 -6.10 1.00 19.04
CA ASN A 33 -6.92 -0.14 18.62
C ASN A 33 -6.43 -1.47 19.18
N LEU A 34 -5.11 -1.64 19.34
CA LEU A 34 -4.54 -2.87 19.91
C LEU A 34 -4.30 -2.79 21.42
N GLY A 35 -4.42 -1.60 22.02
CA GLY A 35 -4.27 -1.40 23.46
C GLY A 35 -2.81 -1.44 23.96
N GLY A 36 -1.83 -1.21 23.08
CA GLY A 36 -0.41 -1.13 23.44
C GLY A 36 0.50 -2.00 22.58
N ALA A 37 1.77 -2.12 23.00
CA ALA A 37 2.79 -2.87 22.28
C ALA A 37 2.41 -4.34 22.15
N LYS A 38 2.27 -4.82 20.92
CA LYS A 38 1.88 -6.19 20.59
C LYS A 38 2.96 -6.89 19.75
N VAL A 39 2.86 -8.22 19.67
CA VAL A 39 3.80 -9.07 18.95
C VAL A 39 3.74 -8.76 17.45
N GLY A 40 4.84 -8.93 16.71
CA GLY A 40 4.95 -8.56 15.29
C GLY A 40 3.86 -9.14 14.37
N LYS A 41 3.23 -10.27 14.72
CA LYS A 41 2.08 -10.80 13.94
C LYS A 41 0.85 -9.89 14.02
N ASP A 42 0.62 -9.25 15.16
CA ASP A 42 -0.53 -8.35 15.37
C ASP A 42 -0.33 -7.03 14.61
N SER A 43 0.90 -6.70 14.22
CA SER A 43 1.17 -5.55 13.34
C SER A 43 0.51 -5.71 11.96
N LEU A 44 0.27 -6.94 11.50
CA LEU A 44 -0.40 -7.18 10.22
C LEU A 44 -1.90 -6.84 10.25
N LEU A 45 -2.50 -6.75 11.45
CA LEU A 45 -3.86 -6.25 11.62
C LEU A 45 -3.98 -4.80 11.13
N TYR A 46 -2.86 -4.06 11.08
CA TYR A 46 -2.83 -2.73 10.50
C TYR A 46 -3.19 -2.72 9.00
N PHE A 47 -2.82 -3.75 8.25
CA PHE A 47 -3.21 -3.87 6.84
C PHE A 47 -4.71 -4.15 6.71
N ASN A 48 -5.28 -5.02 7.55
CA ASN A 48 -6.73 -5.21 7.58
C ASN A 48 -7.44 -3.87 7.87
N TYR A 49 -6.96 -3.17 8.89
CA TYR A 49 -7.46 -1.85 9.27
C TYR A 49 -7.39 -0.85 8.10
N MET A 50 -6.26 -0.76 7.42
CA MET A 50 -6.05 0.15 6.29
C MET A 50 -6.93 -0.18 5.08
N PHE A 51 -7.08 -1.46 4.75
CA PHE A 51 -7.77 -1.89 3.53
C PHE A 51 -9.29 -2.03 3.69
N PHE A 52 -9.81 -2.30 4.90
CA PHE A 52 -11.24 -2.60 5.08
C PHE A 52 -12.00 -1.61 5.97
N LYS A 53 -11.34 -0.83 6.84
CA LYS A 53 -12.03 0.23 7.60
C LYS A 53 -12.18 1.50 6.78
N GLN A 54 -13.23 2.27 7.03
CA GLN A 54 -13.51 3.53 6.31
C GLN A 54 -13.25 4.78 7.17
N ASP A 55 -12.70 4.63 8.37
CA ASP A 55 -12.44 5.78 9.24
C ASP A 55 -11.29 6.67 8.71
N PHE A 56 -11.22 7.88 9.27
CA PHE A 56 -10.26 8.91 8.85
C PHE A 56 -8.80 8.43 8.93
N LEU A 57 -8.40 7.76 10.00
CA LEU A 57 -7.01 7.35 10.20
C LEU A 57 -6.61 6.23 9.24
N SER A 58 -7.52 5.28 8.98
CA SER A 58 -7.34 4.24 7.95
C SER A 58 -7.19 4.85 6.55
N ASN A 59 -7.99 5.87 6.21
CA ASN A 59 -7.89 6.56 4.93
C ASN A 59 -6.58 7.38 4.82
N CYS A 60 -6.18 8.09 5.87
CA CYS A 60 -4.90 8.81 5.90
C CYS A 60 -3.71 7.85 5.73
N ALA A 61 -3.71 6.72 6.43
CA ALA A 61 -2.70 5.68 6.28
C ALA A 61 -2.57 5.22 4.83
N LEU A 62 -3.69 4.91 4.17
CA LEU A 62 -3.68 4.51 2.77
C LEU A 62 -3.10 5.62 1.86
N VAL A 63 -3.55 6.86 2.05
CA VAL A 63 -3.08 8.00 1.24
C VAL A 63 -1.57 8.20 1.40
N PHE A 64 -1.05 8.18 2.63
CA PHE A 64 0.39 8.30 2.87
C PHE A 64 1.17 7.14 2.27
N LEU A 65 0.66 5.90 2.33
CA LEU A 65 1.30 4.76 1.69
C LEU A 65 1.40 4.96 0.17
N VAL A 66 0.30 5.32 -0.49
CA VAL A 66 0.26 5.52 -1.95
C VAL A 66 1.17 6.68 -2.38
N LEU A 67 1.13 7.80 -1.67
CA LEU A 67 2.01 8.95 -1.95
C LEU A 67 3.49 8.60 -1.72
N GLY A 68 3.79 7.78 -0.71
CA GLY A 68 5.12 7.21 -0.50
C GLY A 68 5.58 6.39 -1.71
N TYR A 69 4.76 5.47 -2.20
CA TYR A 69 5.07 4.69 -3.40
C TYR A 69 5.30 5.58 -4.65
N MET A 70 4.48 6.61 -4.85
CA MET A 70 4.66 7.55 -5.97
C MET A 70 5.98 8.32 -5.85
N ALA A 71 6.30 8.82 -4.65
CA ALA A 71 7.56 9.52 -4.39
C ALA A 71 8.79 8.63 -4.60
N ALA A 72 8.71 7.36 -4.15
CA ALA A 72 9.75 6.36 -4.39
C ALA A 72 9.94 6.08 -5.89
N ALA A 73 8.84 5.91 -6.64
CA ALA A 73 8.90 5.65 -8.08
C ALA A 73 9.58 6.80 -8.84
N ILE A 74 9.27 8.05 -8.49
CA ILE A 74 9.91 9.24 -9.08
C ILE A 74 11.39 9.30 -8.70
N ALA A 75 11.74 9.05 -7.44
CA ALA A 75 13.13 9.07 -6.98
C ALA A 75 13.98 8.02 -7.72
N GLU A 76 13.49 6.78 -7.82
CA GLU A 76 14.21 5.70 -8.49
C GLU A 76 14.35 5.98 -10.00
N TYR A 77 13.29 6.48 -10.62
CA TYR A 77 13.34 6.90 -12.03
C TYR A 77 14.39 8.00 -12.27
N ARG A 78 14.50 9.00 -11.40
CA ARG A 78 15.52 10.04 -11.54
C ARG A 78 16.94 9.52 -11.34
N ARG A 79 17.11 8.43 -10.59
CA ARG A 79 18.42 7.80 -10.36
C ARG A 79 18.89 6.95 -11.55
N VAL A 80 18.00 6.15 -12.15
CA VAL A 80 18.36 5.14 -13.15
C VAL A 80 17.89 5.50 -14.56
N ALA A 81 16.93 6.42 -14.69
CA ALA A 81 16.25 6.82 -15.94
C ALA A 81 15.61 5.64 -16.70
N ASP A 82 15.15 4.63 -15.96
CA ASP A 82 14.52 3.43 -16.50
C ASP A 82 12.98 3.52 -16.45
N ASN A 83 12.38 3.62 -17.63
CA ASN A 83 10.94 3.69 -17.81
C ASN A 83 10.21 2.40 -17.39
N LEU A 84 10.83 1.23 -17.58
CA LEU A 84 10.23 -0.05 -17.20
C LEU A 84 10.14 -0.15 -15.68
N LEU A 85 11.21 0.22 -14.97
CA LEU A 85 11.23 0.32 -13.51
C LEU A 85 10.21 1.34 -12.97
N LEU A 86 10.07 2.49 -13.62
CA LEU A 86 9.08 3.51 -13.25
C LEU A 86 7.66 2.95 -13.35
N ILE A 87 7.29 2.36 -14.50
CA ILE A 87 5.96 1.79 -14.73
C ILE A 87 5.69 0.66 -13.74
N SER A 88 6.68 -0.19 -13.48
CA SER A 88 6.58 -1.26 -12.49
C SER A 88 6.30 -0.71 -11.08
N ASN A 89 7.11 0.24 -10.59
CA ASN A 89 6.94 0.80 -9.25
C ASN A 89 5.60 1.51 -9.08
N LEU A 90 5.14 2.23 -10.12
CA LEU A 90 3.80 2.81 -10.15
C LEU A 90 2.70 1.74 -10.13
N SER A 91 2.89 0.61 -10.85
CA SER A 91 1.98 -0.54 -10.82
C SER A 91 1.87 -1.14 -9.42
N GLY A 92 2.98 -1.23 -8.67
CA GLY A 92 2.98 -1.66 -7.27
C GLY A 92 2.12 -0.76 -6.38
N GLY A 93 2.33 0.57 -6.44
CA GLY A 93 1.51 1.53 -5.70
C GLY A 93 0.03 1.51 -6.11
N PHE A 94 -0.24 1.39 -7.41
CA PHE A 94 -1.59 1.34 -7.96
C PHE A 94 -2.33 0.06 -7.53
N SER A 95 -1.63 -1.06 -7.42
CA SER A 95 -2.18 -2.30 -6.89
C SER A 95 -2.75 -2.10 -5.48
N PHE A 96 -2.01 -1.47 -4.57
CA PHE A 96 -2.48 -1.21 -3.21
C PHE A 96 -3.70 -0.28 -3.19
N LEU A 97 -3.71 0.76 -4.03
CA LEU A 97 -4.85 1.67 -4.14
C LEU A 97 -6.11 0.94 -4.61
N LEU A 98 -6.00 0.12 -5.66
CA LEU A 98 -7.11 -0.68 -6.18
C LEU A 98 -7.62 -1.70 -5.16
N PHE A 99 -6.70 -2.36 -4.44
CA PHE A 99 -7.09 -3.29 -3.39
C PHE A 99 -7.84 -2.58 -2.26
N ALA A 100 -7.41 -1.38 -1.89
CA ALA A 100 -8.08 -0.60 -0.87
C ALA A 100 -9.46 -0.09 -1.32
N LEU A 101 -9.61 0.32 -2.59
CA LEU A 101 -10.91 0.66 -3.14
C LEU A 101 -11.87 -0.53 -3.07
N TYR A 102 -11.39 -1.71 -3.44
CA TYR A 102 -12.15 -2.96 -3.28
C TYR A 102 -12.53 -3.19 -1.82
N GLY A 103 -11.54 -3.20 -0.91
CA GLY A 103 -11.74 -3.52 0.49
C GLY A 103 -12.68 -2.56 1.22
N LYS A 104 -12.56 -1.25 0.94
CA LYS A 104 -13.39 -0.22 1.58
C LYS A 104 -14.80 -0.17 1.03
N TYR A 105 -14.99 -0.22 -0.28
CA TYR A 105 -16.29 0.11 -0.89
C TYR A 105 -17.06 -1.09 -1.44
N PHE A 106 -16.38 -2.18 -1.77
CA PHE A 106 -16.97 -3.28 -2.53
C PHE A 106 -16.92 -4.64 -1.83
N HIS A 107 -16.10 -4.79 -0.78
CA HIS A 107 -16.02 -6.04 -0.05
C HIS A 107 -17.28 -6.24 0.81
N GLN A 108 -18.18 -7.11 0.35
CA GLN A 108 -19.45 -7.44 1.02
C GLN A 108 -19.34 -8.56 2.07
N GLY A 109 -18.14 -8.82 2.62
CA GLY A 109 -17.93 -9.86 3.62
C GLY A 109 -17.77 -9.29 5.03
N LEU A 110 -18.10 -10.09 6.07
CA LEU A 110 -17.65 -9.82 7.43
C LEU A 110 -16.12 -9.77 7.43
N THR A 111 -15.57 -8.59 7.73
CA THR A 111 -14.13 -8.41 7.88
C THR A 111 -13.69 -9.06 9.18
N ASP A 112 -12.82 -10.06 9.08
CA ASP A 112 -12.21 -10.70 10.25
C ASP A 112 -10.99 -9.88 10.65
N ASP A 113 -11.27 -8.75 11.30
CA ASP A 113 -10.27 -7.77 11.72
C ASP A 113 -9.31 -8.29 12.79
N GLU A 114 -9.57 -9.47 13.35
CA GLU A 114 -8.75 -10.12 14.38
C GLU A 114 -7.71 -11.08 13.80
N LYS A 115 -7.86 -11.51 12.55
CA LYS A 115 -6.91 -12.42 11.89
C LYS A 115 -5.81 -11.65 11.13
N PRO A 116 -4.53 -11.77 11.52
CA PRO A 116 -3.39 -11.04 10.92
C PRO A 116 -3.29 -11.11 9.39
N PHE A 117 -3.70 -12.23 8.79
CA PHE A 117 -3.55 -12.49 7.36
C PHE A 117 -4.86 -12.38 6.57
N TYR A 118 -5.90 -11.77 7.14
CA TYR A 118 -7.19 -11.66 6.47
C TYR A 118 -7.09 -10.92 5.13
N PHE A 119 -6.38 -9.78 5.09
CA PHE A 119 -6.15 -9.04 3.85
C PHE A 119 -5.49 -9.91 2.78
N LEU A 120 -4.48 -10.71 3.14
CA LEU A 120 -3.78 -11.59 2.21
C LEU A 120 -4.69 -12.72 1.72
N LYS A 121 -5.49 -13.30 2.62
CA LYS A 121 -6.50 -14.30 2.25
C LYS A 121 -7.49 -13.73 1.24
N VAL A 122 -8.05 -12.54 1.50
CA VAL A 122 -8.96 -11.88 0.56
C VAL A 122 -8.24 -11.61 -0.77
N PHE A 123 -7.02 -11.06 -0.70
CA PHE A 123 -6.22 -10.76 -1.87
C PHE A 123 -5.90 -11.99 -2.71
N LEU A 124 -5.69 -13.18 -2.13
CA LEU A 124 -5.32 -14.38 -2.87
C LEU A 124 -6.52 -15.25 -3.28
N THR A 125 -7.50 -15.44 -2.39
CA THR A 125 -8.50 -16.49 -2.56
C THR A 125 -9.87 -15.97 -2.97
N LYS A 126 -10.17 -14.68 -2.77
CA LYS A 126 -11.51 -14.19 -3.07
C LYS A 126 -11.68 -14.05 -4.58
N SER A 127 -12.57 -14.86 -5.15
CA SER A 127 -12.91 -14.82 -6.57
C SER A 127 -14.41 -14.64 -6.66
N ASP A 128 -14.83 -13.41 -6.89
CA ASP A 128 -16.22 -13.06 -7.16
C ASP A 128 -16.25 -12.33 -8.52
N LEU A 129 -17.38 -12.44 -9.22
CA LEU A 129 -17.61 -11.82 -10.54
C LEU A 129 -18.48 -10.56 -10.43
N SER A 130 -18.80 -10.13 -9.21
CA SER A 130 -19.47 -8.86 -8.96
C SER A 130 -18.67 -7.67 -9.50
N PHE A 131 -19.36 -6.58 -9.87
CA PHE A 131 -18.73 -5.37 -10.44
C PHE A 131 -17.56 -4.82 -9.58
N GLY A 132 -17.72 -4.87 -8.26
CA GLY A 132 -16.66 -4.46 -7.33
C GLY A 132 -15.39 -5.32 -7.42
N SER A 133 -15.53 -6.58 -7.79
CA SER A 133 -14.39 -7.51 -7.91
C SER A 133 -13.45 -7.16 -9.06
N ILE A 134 -13.86 -6.31 -10.00
CA ILE A 134 -12.98 -5.75 -11.05
C ILE A 134 -11.77 -5.04 -10.43
N PHE A 135 -11.97 -4.27 -9.36
CA PHE A 135 -10.88 -3.58 -8.64
C PHE A 135 -9.90 -4.57 -8.02
N LEU A 136 -10.39 -5.68 -7.46
CA LEU A 136 -9.56 -6.74 -6.90
C LEU A 136 -8.74 -7.44 -7.99
N TRP A 137 -9.36 -7.75 -9.13
CA TRP A 137 -8.68 -8.36 -10.27
C TRP A 137 -7.60 -7.44 -10.86
N LEU A 138 -7.91 -6.16 -11.08
CA LEU A 138 -6.95 -5.17 -11.56
C LEU A 138 -5.80 -5.00 -10.57
N SER A 139 -6.08 -4.99 -9.27
CA SER A 139 -5.06 -4.93 -8.22
C SER A 139 -4.08 -6.11 -8.31
N ARG A 140 -4.60 -7.34 -8.46
CA ARG A 140 -3.77 -8.54 -8.64
C ARG A 140 -2.91 -8.48 -9.89
N LEU A 141 -3.48 -8.08 -11.02
CA LEU A 141 -2.73 -7.95 -12.28
C LEU A 141 -1.60 -6.91 -12.15
N ALA A 142 -1.89 -5.76 -11.53
CA ALA A 142 -0.89 -4.73 -11.26
C ALA A 142 0.23 -5.25 -10.32
N TYR A 143 -0.14 -6.02 -9.28
CA TYR A 143 0.82 -6.63 -8.37
C TYR A 143 1.72 -7.67 -9.07
N ILE A 144 1.13 -8.54 -9.89
CA ILE A 144 1.87 -9.56 -10.66
C ILE A 144 2.83 -8.88 -11.64
N THR A 145 2.38 -7.81 -12.31
CA THR A 145 3.21 -7.03 -13.23
C THR A 145 4.42 -6.44 -12.51
N TRP A 146 4.20 -5.83 -11.34
CA TRP A 146 5.28 -5.33 -10.49
C TRP A 146 6.25 -6.43 -10.07
N LEU A 147 5.75 -7.58 -9.62
CA LEU A 147 6.58 -8.72 -9.21
C LEU A 147 7.44 -9.28 -10.36
N ILE A 148 6.85 -9.45 -11.56
CA ILE A 148 7.58 -9.97 -12.72
C ILE A 148 8.76 -9.06 -13.06
N VAL A 149 8.52 -7.74 -13.13
CA VAL A 149 9.59 -6.78 -13.43
C VAL A 149 10.61 -6.73 -12.29
N PHE A 150 10.17 -6.77 -11.02
CA PHE A 150 11.07 -6.77 -9.87
C PHE A 150 11.99 -8.00 -9.82
N ILE A 151 11.50 -9.18 -10.21
CA ILE A 151 12.30 -10.42 -10.24
C ILE A 151 13.21 -10.48 -11.47
N SER A 152 12.81 -9.84 -12.58
CA SER A 152 13.54 -9.88 -13.84
C SER A 152 14.69 -8.88 -13.93
N ASN A 153 14.78 -7.96 -12.96
CA ASN A 153 15.78 -6.89 -12.90
C ASN A 153 16.83 -7.19 -11.83
#